data_AF-A0A285BGX2-F1
#
_entry.id   AF-A0A285BGX2-F1
#
_cell.length_a   1.000
_cell.length_b   1.000
_cell.length_c   1.000
_cell.angle_alpha   90.00
_cell.angle_beta   90.00
_cell.angle_gamma   90.00
#
_symmetry.space_group_name_H-M   'P 1'
#
loop_
_entity.id
_entity.type
_entity.pdbx_description
1 polymer ?
#
loop_
_entity_poly.entity_id
_entity_poly.type
_entity_poly.pdbx_seq_one_letter_code
_entity_poly.pdbx_strand_id
1 'polypeptide(L)'
;MENKLRDLIQKAQEGNKDALLMLIEQFMPLINKYKRKLNCDGSETDLLIKFIEIAKSEKTVSITTEKQLIKYIETCIKNEYIRLSKNQNKMQKSELLILDDDMPDKRDVYDEINIKTTIRQALNQLTSLQREIIIRSVINNEKEKDIASDLNISQQAVSKAKNKALEKMKKFFNGRL
;
A
#
# COMPACT_ATOMS: atom_id res chain seq x y z
N MET A 1 -28.89 12.82 -8.83
CA MET A 1 -27.49 13.24 -8.63
C MET A 1 -26.66 11.99 -8.76
N GLU A 2 -26.07 11.79 -9.93
CA GLU A 2 -25.31 10.58 -10.27
C GLU A 2 -24.05 10.43 -9.40
N ASN A 3 -23.70 9.17 -9.16
CA ASN A 3 -22.89 8.68 -8.05
C ASN A 3 -21.41 9.06 -8.19
N LYS A 4 -20.98 10.17 -7.58
CA LYS A 4 -19.59 10.66 -7.60
C LYS A 4 -18.56 9.58 -7.24
N LEU A 5 -18.86 8.70 -6.26
CA LEU A 5 -17.98 7.58 -5.91
C LEU A 5 -17.90 6.50 -7.00
N ARG A 6 -19.03 6.17 -7.62
CA ARG A 6 -19.09 5.14 -8.67
C ARG A 6 -18.33 5.59 -9.92
N ASP A 7 -18.49 6.86 -10.30
CA ASP A 7 -17.78 7.46 -11.42
C ASP A 7 -16.26 7.44 -11.19
N LEU A 8 -15.83 7.70 -9.95
CA LEU A 8 -14.41 7.60 -9.59
C LEU A 8 -13.91 6.16 -9.67
N ILE A 9 -14.69 5.17 -9.23
CA ILE A 9 -14.35 3.75 -9.35
C ILE A 9 -14.22 3.35 -10.82
N GLN A 10 -15.18 3.72 -11.65
CA GLN A 10 -15.16 3.38 -13.07
C GLN A 10 -13.95 4.01 -13.77
N LYS A 11 -13.69 5.29 -13.53
CA LYS A 11 -12.50 5.96 -14.08
C LYS A 11 -11.20 5.31 -13.58
N ALA A 12 -11.14 4.90 -12.31
CA ALA A 12 -9.98 4.22 -11.76
C ALA A 12 -9.76 2.81 -12.37
N GLN A 13 -10.86 2.10 -12.70
CA GLN A 13 -10.83 0.82 -13.41
C GLN A 13 -10.34 0.98 -14.85
N GLU A 14 -10.74 2.08 -15.52
CA GLU A 14 -10.26 2.49 -16.85
C GLU A 14 -8.79 2.98 -16.82
N GLY A 15 -8.14 2.98 -15.66
CA GLY A 15 -6.74 3.34 -15.50
C GLY A 15 -6.47 4.82 -15.23
N ASN A 16 -7.51 5.62 -14.96
CA ASN A 16 -7.36 7.02 -14.55
C ASN A 16 -6.73 7.11 -13.15
N LYS A 17 -5.49 7.59 -13.11
CA LYS A 17 -4.68 7.67 -11.88
C LYS A 17 -5.17 8.74 -10.91
N ASP A 18 -5.73 9.83 -11.42
CA ASP A 18 -6.26 10.91 -10.59
C ASP A 18 -7.53 10.46 -9.88
N ALA A 19 -8.39 9.71 -10.58
CA ALA A 19 -9.58 9.10 -9.98
C ALA A 19 -9.21 8.09 -8.90
N LEU A 20 -8.18 7.27 -9.12
CA LEU A 20 -7.67 6.34 -8.11
C LEU A 20 -7.10 7.09 -6.89
N LEU A 21 -6.37 8.19 -7.12
CA LEU A 21 -5.82 9.01 -6.03
C LEU A 21 -6.94 9.63 -5.19
N MET A 22 -7.98 10.18 -5.83
CA MET A 22 -9.15 10.73 -5.14
C MET A 22 -9.89 9.67 -4.32
N LEU A 23 -9.99 8.42 -4.82
CA LEU A 23 -10.55 7.30 -4.07
C LEU A 23 -9.71 6.97 -2.84
N ILE A 24 -8.39 6.91 -2.98
CA ILE A 24 -7.48 6.64 -1.87
C ILE A 24 -7.66 7.72 -0.80
N GLU A 25 -7.59 8.99 -1.17
CA GLU A 25 -7.79 10.13 -0.26
C GLU A 25 -9.12 10.07 0.49
N GLN A 26 -10.21 9.71 -0.22
CA GLN A 26 -11.54 9.60 0.37
C GLN A 26 -11.63 8.48 1.43
N PHE A 27 -10.93 7.36 1.24
CA PHE A 27 -10.96 6.21 2.16
C PHE A 27 -9.78 6.14 3.14
N MET A 28 -8.81 7.07 3.05
CA MET A 28 -7.71 7.16 4.01
C MET A 28 -8.13 7.23 5.48
N PRO A 29 -9.22 7.93 5.87
CA PRO A 29 -9.68 7.91 7.27
C PRO A 29 -10.03 6.50 7.76
N LEU A 30 -10.61 5.66 6.90
CA LEU A 30 -10.96 4.27 7.21
C LEU A 30 -9.72 3.39 7.30
N ILE A 31 -8.78 3.54 6.36
CA ILE A 31 -7.48 2.85 6.38
C ILE A 31 -6.74 3.18 7.69
N ASN A 32 -6.63 4.46 8.03
CA ASN A 32 -5.97 4.94 9.25
C ASN A 32 -6.63 4.41 10.53
N LYS A 33 -7.95 4.29 10.55
CA LYS A 33 -8.70 3.70 11.67
C LYS A 33 -8.27 2.25 11.93
N TYR A 34 -8.04 1.46 10.89
CA TYR A 34 -7.63 0.05 11.04
C TYR A 34 -6.12 -0.13 11.20
N LYS A 35 -5.30 0.73 10.57
CA LYS A 35 -3.86 0.85 10.85
C LYS A 35 -3.60 1.01 12.34
N ARG A 36 -4.28 1.97 13.00
CA ARG A 36 -4.11 2.24 14.44
C ARG A 36 -4.45 1.05 15.34
N LYS A 37 -5.18 0.05 14.82
CA LYS A 37 -5.53 -1.17 15.54
C LYS A 37 -4.58 -2.33 15.25
N LEU A 38 -3.64 -2.15 14.32
CA LEU A 38 -2.63 -3.12 13.95
C LEU A 38 -1.29 -2.65 14.55
N ASN A 39 -0.66 -3.49 15.36
CA ASN A 39 0.58 -3.16 16.07
C ASN A 39 1.83 -3.51 15.26
N CYS A 40 1.76 -3.49 13.93
CA CYS A 40 2.86 -3.93 13.06
C CYS A 40 3.10 -2.93 11.93
N ASP A 41 4.38 -2.60 11.74
CA ASP A 41 4.85 -1.80 10.61
C ASP A 41 4.50 -2.49 9.28
N GLY A 42 4.06 -1.69 8.30
CA GLY A 42 3.65 -2.18 6.97
C GLY A 42 2.17 -2.55 6.83
N SER A 43 1.42 -2.65 7.93
CA SER A 43 -0.01 -2.98 7.90
C SER A 43 -0.90 -1.94 7.19
N GLU A 44 -0.44 -0.69 7.08
CA GLU A 44 -1.08 0.33 6.26
C GLU A 44 -0.99 0.01 4.76
N THR A 45 0.17 -0.46 4.32
CA THR A 45 0.42 -0.85 2.92
C THR A 45 -0.49 -1.99 2.52
N ASP A 46 -0.67 -2.99 3.39
CA ASP A 46 -1.54 -4.13 3.12
C ASP A 46 -3.02 -3.71 3.01
N LEU A 47 -3.48 -2.82 3.90
CA LEU A 47 -4.84 -2.27 3.84
C LEU A 47 -5.05 -1.42 2.58
N LEU A 48 -4.05 -0.65 2.16
CA LEU A 48 -4.08 0.16 0.92
C LEU A 48 -4.08 -0.71 -0.33
N ILE A 49 -3.23 -1.74 -0.38
CA ILE A 49 -3.22 -2.71 -1.47
C ILE A 49 -4.61 -3.34 -1.58
N LYS A 50 -5.18 -3.76 -0.46
CA LYS A 50 -6.51 -4.35 -0.46
C LYS A 50 -7.58 -3.38 -0.95
N PHE A 51 -7.50 -2.12 -0.56
CA PHE A 51 -8.40 -1.09 -1.04
C PHE A 51 -8.33 -0.91 -2.57
N ILE A 52 -7.13 -0.87 -3.14
CA ILE A 52 -6.93 -0.75 -4.59
C ILE A 52 -7.48 -1.99 -5.32
N GLU A 53 -7.27 -3.20 -4.79
CA GLU A 53 -7.87 -4.43 -5.32
C GLU A 53 -9.39 -4.35 -5.34
N ILE A 54 -10.01 -3.90 -4.24
CA ILE A 54 -11.46 -3.75 -4.15
C ILE A 54 -11.93 -2.74 -5.19
N ALA A 55 -11.32 -1.56 -5.27
CA ALA A 55 -11.69 -0.50 -6.20
C ALA A 55 -11.58 -0.97 -7.67
N LYS A 56 -10.62 -1.84 -7.99
CA LYS A 56 -10.45 -2.40 -9.33
C LYS A 56 -11.26 -3.68 -9.60
N SER A 57 -11.90 -4.25 -8.58
CA SER A 57 -12.63 -5.51 -8.73
C SER A 57 -13.94 -5.32 -9.50
N GLU A 58 -14.25 -6.27 -10.39
CA GLU A 58 -15.52 -6.30 -11.15
C GLU A 58 -16.75 -6.32 -10.23
N LYS A 59 -16.58 -6.82 -9.00
CA LYS A 59 -17.65 -6.87 -8.00
C LYS A 59 -18.14 -5.49 -7.58
N THR A 60 -17.29 -4.45 -7.62
CA THR A 60 -17.72 -3.06 -7.34
C THR A 60 -18.62 -2.48 -8.42
N VAL A 61 -18.50 -2.96 -9.67
CA VAL A 61 -19.32 -2.51 -10.81
C VAL A 61 -20.78 -2.98 -10.67
N SER A 62 -20.96 -4.16 -10.06
CA SER A 62 -22.27 -4.78 -9.81
C SER A 62 -23.10 -4.12 -8.70
N ILE A 63 -22.51 -3.22 -7.91
CA ILE A 63 -23.19 -2.55 -6.80
C ILE A 63 -23.88 -1.28 -7.29
N THR A 64 -25.19 -1.22 -7.16
CA THR A 64 -26.03 -0.18 -7.76
C THR A 64 -26.17 1.08 -6.92
N THR A 65 -26.00 1.01 -5.59
CA THR A 65 -26.14 2.18 -4.71
C THR A 65 -24.85 2.55 -4.00
N GLU A 66 -24.58 3.85 -3.88
CA GLU A 66 -23.39 4.38 -3.23
C GLU A 66 -23.26 3.92 -1.77
N LYS A 67 -24.39 3.85 -1.03
CA LYS A 67 -24.41 3.35 0.35
C LYS A 67 -24.00 1.87 0.46
N GLN A 68 -24.44 1.03 -0.47
CA GLN A 68 -24.03 -0.38 -0.51
C GLN A 68 -22.56 -0.51 -0.89
N LEU A 69 -22.07 0.33 -1.79
CA LEU A 69 -20.69 0.33 -2.25
C LEU A 69 -19.72 0.73 -1.12
N ILE A 70 -20.04 1.80 -0.39
CA ILE A 70 -19.29 2.20 0.81
C ILE A 70 -19.27 1.07 1.83
N LYS A 71 -20.45 0.49 2.15
CA LYS A 71 -20.55 -0.62 3.11
C LYS A 71 -19.76 -1.85 2.67
N TYR A 72 -19.72 -2.13 1.36
CA TYR A 72 -18.95 -3.23 0.80
C TYR A 72 -17.45 -3.01 1.01
N ILE A 73 -16.94 -1.84 0.64
CA ILE A 73 -15.54 -1.45 0.86
C ILE A 73 -15.18 -1.52 2.35
N GLU A 74 -16.02 -0.97 3.23
CA GLU A 74 -15.84 -1.03 4.68
C GLU A 74 -15.73 -2.48 5.19
N THR A 75 -16.57 -3.37 4.67
CA THR A 75 -16.58 -4.78 5.06
C THR A 75 -15.29 -5.47 4.62
N CYS A 76 -14.86 -5.26 3.37
CA CYS A 76 -13.65 -5.87 2.84
C CYS A 76 -12.39 -5.38 3.59
N ILE A 77 -12.28 -4.08 3.86
CA ILE A 77 -11.16 -3.51 4.64
C ILE A 77 -11.17 -4.01 6.08
N LYS A 78 -12.34 -4.13 6.71
CA LYS A 78 -12.46 -4.71 8.06
C LYS A 78 -12.01 -6.18 8.08
N ASN A 79 -12.37 -6.96 7.07
CA ASN A 79 -11.97 -8.36 6.97
C ASN A 79 -10.46 -8.51 6.78
N GLU A 80 -9.87 -7.62 5.97
CA GLU A 80 -8.42 -7.57 5.78
C GLU A 80 -7.68 -7.23 7.07
N TYR A 81 -8.17 -6.23 7.81
CA TYR A 81 -7.69 -5.93 9.14
C TYR A 81 -7.74 -7.17 10.06
N ILE A 82 -8.85 -7.91 10.08
CA ILE A 82 -8.99 -9.12 10.90
C ILE A 82 -7.97 -10.20 10.46
N ARG A 83 -7.74 -10.35 9.15
CA ARG A 83 -6.72 -11.26 8.59
C ARG A 83 -5.33 -10.88 9.09
N LEU A 84 -4.96 -9.60 8.94
CA LEU A 84 -3.66 -9.06 9.37
C LEU A 84 -3.46 -9.19 10.89
N SER A 85 -4.49 -8.87 11.68
CA SER A 85 -4.46 -9.00 13.14
C SER A 85 -4.29 -10.46 13.60
N LYS A 86 -4.94 -11.41 12.94
CA LYS A 86 -4.76 -12.84 13.23
C LYS A 86 -3.37 -13.33 12.85
N ASN A 87 -2.82 -12.87 11.73
CA ASN A 87 -1.45 -13.19 11.33
C ASN A 87 -0.42 -12.60 12.30
N GLN A 88 -0.62 -11.39 12.83
CA GLN A 88 0.21 -10.80 13.88
C GLN A 88 0.20 -11.64 15.17
N ASN A 89 -1.00 -12.07 15.60
CA ASN A 89 -1.12 -12.94 16.77
C ASN A 89 -0.48 -14.32 16.55
N LYS A 90 -0.47 -14.85 15.32
CA LYS A 90 0.26 -16.07 14.97
C LYS A 90 1.78 -15.85 14.99
N MET A 91 2.25 -14.74 14.43
CA MET A 91 3.69 -14.37 14.39
C MET A 91 4.27 -14.17 15.81
N GLN A 92 3.54 -13.51 16.71
CA GLN A 92 3.95 -13.37 18.12
C GLN A 92 3.93 -14.71 18.88
N LYS A 93 3.09 -15.66 18.46
CA LYS A 93 3.07 -17.01 19.05
C LYS A 93 4.13 -17.94 18.45
N SER A 94 4.54 -17.71 17.20
CA SER A 94 5.50 -18.55 16.47
C SER A 94 6.97 -18.25 16.78
N GLU A 95 7.32 -17.08 17.34
CA GLU A 95 8.69 -16.86 17.85
C GLU A 95 9.06 -17.79 19.04
N LEU A 96 8.06 -18.44 19.65
CA LEU A 96 8.24 -19.47 20.68
C LEU A 96 8.20 -20.92 20.16
N LEU A 97 7.83 -21.13 18.89
CA LEU A 97 7.72 -22.46 18.28
C LEU A 97 8.42 -22.46 16.92
N ILE A 98 9.74 -22.35 16.95
CA ILE A 98 10.56 -23.14 16.04
C ILE A 98 10.24 -24.61 16.39
N LEU A 99 9.92 -25.46 15.41
CA LEU A 99 9.40 -26.84 15.53
C LEU A 99 7.87 -26.95 15.45
N ASP A 100 7.29 -26.85 14.25
CA ASP A 100 6.61 -27.99 13.62
C ASP A 100 5.99 -27.60 12.27
N ASP A 101 6.09 -28.54 11.34
CA ASP A 101 5.64 -28.48 9.95
C ASP A 101 4.15 -28.13 9.82
N ASP A 102 3.84 -27.03 9.14
CA ASP A 102 2.57 -26.86 8.45
C ASP A 102 2.78 -25.97 7.22
N MET A 103 2.84 -26.62 6.05
CA MET A 103 3.18 -26.01 4.78
C MET A 103 1.96 -25.26 4.18
N PRO A 104 2.02 -23.92 3.98
CA PRO A 104 1.01 -23.21 3.21
C PRO A 104 1.21 -23.45 1.69
N ASP A 105 0.12 -23.31 0.94
CA ASP A 105 0.03 -23.57 -0.50
C ASP A 105 1.20 -22.94 -1.29
N LYS A 106 1.94 -23.78 -2.01
CA LYS A 106 3.27 -23.48 -2.58
C LYS A 106 3.27 -22.36 -3.65
N ARG A 107 2.09 -21.93 -4.11
CA ARG A 107 1.95 -20.88 -5.14
C ARG A 107 2.01 -19.47 -4.55
N ASP A 108 1.28 -19.19 -3.47
CA ASP A 108 1.25 -17.87 -2.83
C ASP A 108 2.61 -17.50 -2.21
N VAL A 109 3.34 -18.49 -1.67
CA VAL A 109 4.67 -18.30 -1.07
C VAL A 109 5.70 -17.90 -2.13
N TYR A 110 5.61 -18.47 -3.34
CA TYR A 110 6.55 -18.16 -4.42
C TYR A 110 6.36 -16.73 -4.93
N ASP A 111 5.12 -16.28 -5.06
CA ASP A 111 4.79 -14.92 -5.53
C ASP A 111 5.12 -13.85 -4.48
N GLU A 112 4.87 -14.08 -3.18
CA GLU A 112 5.28 -13.16 -2.11
C GLU A 112 6.81 -13.02 -2.00
N ILE A 113 7.55 -14.13 -2.09
CA ILE A 113 9.03 -14.13 -2.09
C ILE A 113 9.55 -13.36 -3.30
N ASN A 114 8.93 -13.54 -4.47
CA ASN A 114 9.35 -12.87 -5.70
C ASN A 114 9.11 -11.35 -5.63
N ILE A 115 7.95 -10.92 -5.09
CA ILE A 115 7.64 -9.49 -4.89
C ILE A 115 8.60 -8.83 -3.91
N LYS A 116 8.82 -9.44 -2.73
CA LYS A 116 9.77 -8.90 -1.72
C LYS A 116 11.18 -8.78 -2.29
N THR A 117 11.63 -9.79 -3.04
CA THR A 117 12.94 -9.80 -3.68
C THR A 117 13.06 -8.69 -4.73
N THR A 118 12.04 -8.52 -5.56
CA THR A 118 12.00 -7.50 -6.62
C THR A 118 12.02 -6.08 -6.04
N ILE A 119 11.26 -5.81 -4.97
CA ILE A 119 11.26 -4.50 -4.29
C ILE A 119 12.65 -4.22 -3.68
N ARG A 120 13.26 -5.21 -3.03
CA ARG A 120 14.59 -5.08 -2.43
C ARG A 120 15.65 -4.76 -3.49
N GLN A 121 15.58 -5.41 -4.66
CA GLN A 121 16.47 -5.13 -5.79
C GLN A 121 16.26 -3.72 -6.36
N ALA A 122 15.01 -3.24 -6.44
CA ALA A 122 14.72 -1.88 -6.87
C ALA A 122 15.28 -0.82 -5.90
N LEU A 123 15.14 -1.03 -4.58
CA LEU A 123 15.73 -0.16 -3.56
C LEU A 123 17.26 -0.16 -3.57
N ASN A 124 17.88 -1.26 -4.03
CA ASN A 124 19.32 -1.34 -4.24
C ASN A 124 19.84 -0.46 -5.39
N GLN A 125 18.96 0.01 -6.29
CA GLN A 125 19.33 0.97 -7.35
C GLN A 125 19.36 2.44 -6.89
N LEU A 126 18.90 2.68 -5.66
CA LEU A 126 18.83 4.00 -5.05
C LEU A 126 20.12 4.33 -4.29
N THR A 127 20.48 5.61 -4.29
CA THR A 127 21.52 6.09 -3.36
C THR A 127 20.99 6.05 -1.93
N SER A 128 21.89 6.09 -0.94
CA SER A 128 21.53 6.10 0.49
C SER A 128 20.51 7.18 0.82
N LEU A 129 20.74 8.41 0.30
CA LEU A 129 19.83 9.54 0.48
C LEU A 129 18.47 9.33 -0.21
N GLN A 130 18.47 8.78 -1.42
CA GLN A 130 17.23 8.47 -2.16
C GLN A 130 16.40 7.41 -1.44
N ARG A 131 17.06 6.37 -0.93
CA ARG A 131 16.41 5.30 -0.17
C ARG A 131 15.82 5.84 1.13
N GLU A 132 16.59 6.61 1.88
CA GLU A 132 16.15 7.25 3.13
C GLU A 132 14.92 8.13 2.90
N ILE A 133 14.95 8.99 1.88
CA ILE A 133 13.82 9.87 1.53
C ILE A 133 12.60 9.04 1.09
N ILE A 134 12.78 7.95 0.34
CA ILE A 134 11.67 7.07 -0.05
C ILE A 134 11.07 6.38 1.18
N ILE A 135 11.88 5.86 2.09
CA ILE A 135 11.40 5.24 3.33
C ILE A 135 10.59 6.27 4.14
N ARG A 136 11.17 7.44 4.42
CA ARG A 136 10.52 8.44 5.26
C ARG A 136 9.28 9.08 4.61
N SER A 137 9.32 9.39 3.32
CA SER A 137 8.19 10.06 2.65
C SER A 137 7.11 9.10 2.16
N VAL A 138 7.45 7.88 1.73
CA VAL A 138 6.50 6.94 1.12
C VAL A 138 6.07 5.86 2.12
N ILE A 139 6.97 5.40 3.00
CA ILE A 139 6.65 4.35 3.99
C ILE A 139 6.16 4.99 5.30
N ASN A 140 6.86 6.00 5.82
CA ASN A 140 6.48 6.64 7.09
C ASN A 140 5.48 7.80 6.93
N ASN A 141 5.21 8.21 5.68
CA ASN A 141 4.33 9.32 5.32
C ASN A 141 4.68 10.64 6.02
N GLU A 142 5.97 10.86 6.26
CA GLU A 142 6.47 12.11 6.82
C GLU A 142 6.39 13.23 5.77
N LYS A 143 6.09 14.44 6.21
CA LYS A 143 5.99 15.57 5.28
C LYS A 143 7.39 15.91 4.77
N GLU A 144 7.51 16.22 3.49
CA GLU A 144 8.81 16.54 2.88
C GLU A 144 9.51 17.73 3.54
N LYS A 145 8.75 18.65 4.14
CA LYS A 145 9.28 19.76 4.95
C LYS A 145 9.94 19.29 6.26
N ASP A 146 9.42 18.23 6.88
CA ASP A 146 9.90 17.69 8.15
C ASP A 146 11.16 16.85 7.86
N ILE A 147 11.14 16.05 6.79
CA ILE A 147 12.31 15.33 6.27
C ILE A 147 13.43 16.30 5.87
N ALA A 148 13.09 17.40 5.21
CA ALA A 148 14.04 18.44 4.82
C ALA A 148 14.74 19.06 6.03
N SER A 149 13.97 19.35 7.09
CA SER A 149 14.48 19.89 8.34
C SER A 149 15.44 18.90 9.02
N ASP A 150 15.08 17.62 9.07
CA ASP A 150 15.90 16.58 9.71
C ASP A 150 17.17 16.23 8.91
N LEU A 151 17.11 16.31 7.58
CA LEU A 151 18.25 16.04 6.70
C LEU A 151 19.11 17.29 6.41
N ASN A 152 18.75 18.45 6.98
CA ASN A 152 19.41 19.74 6.71
C ASN A 152 19.56 20.06 5.20
N ILE A 153 18.50 19.80 4.43
CA ILE A 153 18.44 20.12 2.99
C ILE A 153 17.15 20.87 2.66
N SER A 154 17.05 21.46 1.47
CA SER A 154 15.81 22.14 1.07
C SER A 154 14.67 21.14 0.80
N GLN A 155 13.43 21.54 1.05
CA GLN A 155 12.24 20.75 0.69
C GLN A 155 12.25 20.39 -0.81
N GLN A 156 12.69 21.31 -1.66
CA GLN A 156 12.81 21.08 -3.10
C GLN A 156 13.86 20.00 -3.43
N ALA A 157 14.95 19.92 -2.66
CA ALA A 157 15.94 18.85 -2.79
C ALA A 157 15.36 17.49 -2.39
N VAL A 158 14.52 17.44 -1.33
CA VAL A 158 13.77 16.23 -0.95
C VAL A 158 12.83 15.78 -2.07
N SER A 159 11.97 16.68 -2.58
CA SER A 159 11.04 16.35 -3.67
C SER A 159 11.78 15.87 -4.93
N LYS A 160 12.90 16.53 -5.30
CA LYS A 160 13.71 16.15 -6.46
C LYS A 160 14.37 14.78 -6.27
N ALA A 161 14.90 14.51 -5.08
CA ALA A 161 15.51 13.22 -4.74
C ALA A 161 14.48 12.09 -4.75
N LYS A 162 13.28 12.32 -4.18
CA LYS A 162 12.14 11.40 -4.20
C LYS A 162 11.70 11.08 -5.63
N ASN A 163 11.47 12.09 -6.46
CA ASN A 163 11.04 11.88 -7.85
C ASN A 163 12.09 11.13 -8.66
N LYS A 164 13.38 11.44 -8.48
CA LYS A 164 14.47 10.71 -9.13
C LYS A 164 14.59 9.26 -8.66
N ALA A 165 14.28 8.99 -7.40
CA ALA A 165 14.25 7.63 -6.86
C ALA A 165 13.08 6.81 -7.43
N LEU A 166 11.88 7.39 -7.48
CA LEU A 166 10.69 6.76 -8.07
C LEU A 166 10.90 6.42 -9.56
N GLU A 167 11.50 7.33 -10.34
CA GLU A 167 11.81 7.08 -11.75
C GLU A 167 12.83 5.94 -11.93
N LYS A 168 13.83 5.81 -11.05
CA LYS A 168 14.76 4.67 -11.07
C LYS A 168 14.07 3.36 -10.76
N MET A 169 13.23 3.31 -9.73
CA MET A 169 12.46 2.12 -9.38
C MET A 169 11.52 1.72 -10.52
N LYS A 170 10.86 2.69 -11.16
CA LYS A 170 9.99 2.47 -12.32
C LYS A 170 10.74 1.90 -13.54
N LYS A 171 11.96 2.36 -13.81
CA LYS A 171 12.80 1.77 -14.87
C LYS A 171 13.19 0.32 -14.57
N PHE A 172 13.50 0.02 -13.30
CA PHE A 172 13.78 -1.33 -12.82
C PHE A 172 12.58 -2.27 -13.06
N PHE A 173 11.38 -1.87 -12.64
CA PHE A 173 10.17 -2.69 -12.83
C PHE A 173 9.76 -2.88 -14.30
N ASN A 174 10.12 -1.93 -15.17
CA ASN A 174 9.82 -2.02 -16.60
C ASN A 174 10.89 -2.79 -17.40
N GLY A 175 11.91 -3.38 -16.75
CA GLY A 175 12.98 -4.11 -17.42
C GLY A 175 13.87 -3.24 -18.32
N ARG A 176 13.95 -1.93 -18.06
CA ARG A 176 14.72 -0.96 -18.86
C ARG A 176 15.98 -0.50 -18.10
N LEU A 177 16.76 -1.46 -17.61
CA LEU A 177 18.08 -1.24 -17.02
C LEU A 177 19.14 -1.91 -17.87
#